data_AF-A0A835CYP1-F1
#
_entry.id   AF-A0A835CYP1-F1
#
_cell.length_a   1.000
_cell.length_b   1.000
_cell.length_c   1.000
_cell.angle_alpha   90.00
_cell.angle_beta   90.00
_cell.angle_gamma   90.00
#
_symmetry.space_group_name_H-M   'P 1'
#
loop_
_entity.id
_entity.type
_entity.pdbx_description
1 polymer ?
#
loop_
_entity_poly.entity_id
_entity_poly.type
_entity_poly.pdbx_seq_one_letter_code
_entity_poly.pdbx_strand_id
1 'polypeptide(L)'
;MALTSELEDYSTQQLFHVLAVDDSLIDRKLLEKLLTVSSCQVTCVESGDKALEYLGLLDNLDNDSTSSSSLSSSSQQEAMKVNLIMTDFCMPGMTGYDLLKRVKQKSSWKDVPVVVMSSENVPSRINMCLEGGAEEFLLKPVQLSDVKKLQPRLLKSLNYNNNNNNASKRKAAAREPSERRPILKSLHCSVNM
;
A
#
# COMPACT_ATOMS: atom_id res chain seq x y z
N MET A 1 -40.25 12.90 19.19
CA MET A 1 -40.13 12.46 17.78
C MET A 1 -38.64 12.50 17.46
N ALA A 2 -37.98 11.35 17.50
CA ALA A 2 -36.55 11.26 17.24
C ALA A 2 -36.34 11.35 15.72
N LEU A 3 -35.56 12.34 15.28
CA LEU A 3 -35.05 12.42 13.91
C LEU A 3 -33.66 11.77 13.91
N THR A 4 -33.62 10.50 13.56
CA THR A 4 -32.43 9.77 13.12
C THR A 4 -32.44 9.70 11.59
N SER A 5 -31.37 10.12 10.94
CA SER A 5 -30.89 9.55 9.67
C SER A 5 -29.56 10.23 9.31
N GLU A 6 -28.44 9.57 9.67
CA GLU A 6 -27.57 8.86 8.71
C GLU A 6 -26.42 9.77 8.22
N LEU A 7 -25.38 9.86 9.06
CA LEU A 7 -24.04 10.19 8.58
C LEU A 7 -23.51 8.94 7.86
N GLU A 8 -23.45 9.01 6.53
CA GLU A 8 -22.85 7.98 5.68
C GLU A 8 -21.38 7.77 6.09
N ASP A 9 -21.09 6.64 6.72
CA ASP A 9 -19.74 6.13 6.99
C ASP A 9 -19.15 5.67 5.64
N TYR A 10 -18.57 6.61 4.87
CA TYR A 10 -17.75 6.31 3.68
C TYR A 10 -16.48 5.58 4.13
N SER A 11 -16.63 4.30 4.42
CA SER A 11 -15.51 3.38 4.56
C SER A 11 -14.80 3.30 3.21
N THR A 12 -13.74 4.09 3.05
CA THR A 12 -12.84 4.01 1.90
C THR A 12 -12.34 2.58 1.81
N GLN A 13 -12.88 1.79 0.88
CA GLN A 13 -12.31 0.51 0.53
C GLN A 13 -10.91 0.80 0.00
N GLN A 14 -9.90 0.53 0.82
CA GLN A 14 -8.51 0.75 0.46
C GLN A 14 -8.17 -0.22 -0.68
N LEU A 15 -8.19 0.32 -1.91
CA LEU A 15 -7.89 -0.40 -3.14
C LEU A 15 -6.46 -0.95 -3.09
N PHE A 16 -6.25 -2.09 -3.74
CA PHE A 16 -4.91 -2.64 -3.85
C PHE A 16 -4.06 -1.71 -4.73
N HIS A 17 -2.99 -1.16 -4.16
CA HIS A 17 -2.18 -0.16 -4.81
C HIS A 17 -0.84 -0.74 -5.32
N VAL A 18 -0.57 -0.53 -6.61
CA VAL A 18 0.64 -0.96 -7.30
C VAL A 18 1.47 0.26 -7.71
N LEU A 19 2.75 0.25 -7.35
CA LEU A 19 3.74 1.17 -7.90
C LEU A 19 4.39 0.50 -9.13
N ALA A 20 4.12 1.03 -10.31
CA ALA A 20 4.68 0.58 -11.58
C ALA A 20 5.83 1.51 -12.00
N VAL A 21 7.03 0.95 -12.15
CA VAL A 21 8.27 1.67 -12.45
C VAL A 21 8.78 1.20 -13.82
N ASP A 22 8.76 2.09 -14.81
CA ASP A 22 9.16 1.75 -16.18
C ASP A 22 9.52 3.04 -16.94
N ASP A 23 10.71 3.07 -17.55
CA ASP A 23 11.19 4.22 -18.33
C ASP A 23 10.55 4.30 -19.73
N SER A 24 9.98 3.20 -20.21
CA SER A 24 9.22 3.17 -21.46
C SER A 24 7.78 3.66 -21.24
N LEU A 25 7.44 4.81 -21.85
CA LEU A 25 6.08 5.37 -21.83
C LEU A 25 5.01 4.37 -22.32
N ILE A 26 5.36 3.54 -23.30
CA ILE A 26 4.44 2.56 -23.90
C ILE A 26 4.18 1.43 -22.90
N ASP A 27 5.24 0.90 -22.28
CA ASP A 27 5.12 -0.19 -21.33
C ASP A 27 4.37 0.26 -20.07
N ARG A 28 4.65 1.48 -19.60
CA ARG A 28 3.96 2.11 -18.47
C ARG A 28 2.44 2.22 -18.71
N LYS A 29 2.03 2.69 -19.90
CA LYS A 29 0.60 2.76 -20.28
C LYS A 29 -0.05 1.39 -20.41
N LEU A 30 0.67 0.41 -20.96
CA LEU A 30 0.17 -0.97 -21.07
C LEU A 30 -0.05 -1.55 -19.66
N LEU A 31 0.94 -1.42 -18.78
CA LEU A 31 0.90 -1.93 -17.43
C LEU A 31 -0.20 -1.27 -16.60
N GLU A 32 -0.32 0.05 -16.67
CA GLU A 32 -1.42 0.81 -16.07
C GLU A 32 -2.77 0.24 -16.50
N LYS A 33 -3.01 0.09 -17.80
CA LYS A 33 -4.27 -0.45 -18.33
C LYS A 33 -4.55 -1.87 -17.83
N LEU A 34 -3.57 -2.76 -17.83
CA LEU A 34 -3.75 -4.15 -17.38
C LEU A 34 -4.09 -4.25 -15.89
N LEU A 35 -3.43 -3.44 -15.06
CA LEU A 35 -3.64 -3.41 -13.62
C LEU A 35 -4.95 -2.72 -13.25
N THR A 36 -5.33 -1.63 -13.93
CA THR A 36 -6.63 -0.97 -13.74
C THR A 36 -7.79 -1.88 -14.10
N VAL A 37 -7.68 -2.67 -15.18
CA VAL A 37 -8.68 -3.71 -15.53
C VAL A 37 -8.80 -4.79 -14.45
N SER A 38 -7.75 -4.96 -13.64
CA SER A 38 -7.72 -5.91 -12.52
C SER A 38 -8.10 -5.26 -11.18
N SER A 39 -8.81 -4.12 -11.23
CA SER A 39 -9.28 -3.35 -10.06
C SER A 39 -8.18 -2.90 -9.09
N CYS A 40 -6.97 -2.70 -9.60
CA CYS A 40 -5.86 -2.11 -8.84
C CYS A 40 -5.83 -0.61 -9.05
N GLN A 41 -5.51 0.12 -7.98
CA GLN A 41 -5.00 1.47 -8.11
C GLN A 41 -3.53 1.40 -8.56
N VAL A 42 -3.13 2.25 -9.48
CA VAL A 42 -1.77 2.23 -10.03
C VAL A 42 -1.16 3.61 -9.93
N THR A 43 0.09 3.67 -9.47
CA THR A 43 0.94 4.84 -9.63
C THR A 43 2.10 4.47 -10.53
N CYS A 44 2.26 5.25 -11.59
CA CYS A 44 3.28 5.01 -12.61
C CYS A 44 4.40 6.05 -12.48
N VAL A 45 5.64 5.59 -12.37
CA VAL A 45 6.84 6.43 -12.33
C VAL A 45 7.83 5.98 -13.40
N GLU A 46 8.68 6.90 -13.86
CA GLU A 46 9.52 6.71 -15.06
C GLU A 46 10.96 6.28 -14.76
N SER A 47 11.36 6.21 -13.48
CA SER A 47 12.72 5.84 -13.12
C SER A 47 12.82 5.30 -11.70
N GLY A 48 13.93 4.62 -11.41
CA GLY A 48 14.26 4.16 -10.05
C GLY A 48 14.33 5.31 -9.04
N ASP A 49 14.92 6.44 -9.41
CA ASP A 49 15.01 7.61 -8.50
C ASP A 49 13.63 8.17 -8.15
N LYS A 50 12.72 8.25 -9.13
CA LYS A 50 11.33 8.67 -8.89
C LYS A 50 10.56 7.67 -8.04
N ALA A 51 10.86 6.37 -8.17
CA ALA A 51 10.31 5.37 -7.28
C ALA A 51 10.81 5.54 -5.84
N LEU A 52 12.10 5.82 -5.63
CA LEU A 52 12.65 6.07 -4.29
C LEU A 52 12.09 7.35 -3.67
N GLU A 53 11.95 8.42 -4.46
CA GLU A 53 11.29 9.67 -4.04
C GLU A 53 9.85 9.38 -3.58
N TYR A 54 9.08 8.64 -4.39
CA TYR A 54 7.70 8.25 -4.07
C TYR A 54 7.60 7.40 -2.79
N LEU A 55 8.56 6.49 -2.57
CA LEU A 55 8.60 5.62 -1.39
C LEU A 55 9.18 6.30 -0.14
N GLY A 56 9.60 7.56 -0.23
CA GLY A 56 10.31 8.26 0.85
C GLY A 56 11.65 7.60 1.21
N LEU A 57 12.27 6.93 0.24
CA LEU A 57 13.55 6.23 0.36
C LEU A 57 14.72 6.97 -0.25
N LEU A 58 14.49 8.16 -0.80
CA LEU A 58 15.58 9.03 -1.22
C LEU A 58 16.28 9.51 0.06
N ASP A 59 17.42 8.89 0.37
CA ASP A 59 18.30 9.38 1.42
C ASP A 59 18.79 10.76 0.94
N ASN A 60 18.33 11.84 1.58
CA ASN A 60 18.93 13.16 1.38
C ASN A 60 20.40 13.03 1.81
N LEU A 61 21.29 12.80 0.85
CA LEU A 61 22.72 12.88 1.07
C LEU A 61 23.06 14.38 1.15
N ASP A 62 22.96 14.94 2.36
CA ASP A 62 23.41 16.30 2.63
C ASP A 62 24.95 16.39 2.56
N ASN A 63 25.41 17.42 1.85
CA ASN A 63 26.74 18.07 1.82
C ASN A 63 27.62 17.81 0.59
N ASP A 64 27.36 18.53 -0.50
CA ASP A 64 28.37 19.47 -0.97
C ASP A 64 27.71 20.72 -1.58
N SER A 65 28.41 21.84 -1.42
CA SER A 65 27.91 23.19 -1.60
C SER A 65 27.70 23.52 -3.07
N THR A 66 26.66 24.31 -3.36
CA THR A 66 26.47 25.18 -4.56
C THR A 66 25.39 24.76 -5.55
N SER A 67 24.41 25.68 -5.67
CA SER A 67 23.48 25.92 -6.80
C SER A 67 22.24 25.04 -6.98
N SER A 68 21.21 25.37 -6.18
CA SER A 68 19.92 25.90 -6.67
C SER A 68 19.24 25.26 -7.89
N SER A 69 18.33 24.31 -7.62
CA SER A 69 16.95 24.29 -8.16
C SER A 69 16.22 23.07 -7.58
N SER A 70 15.42 23.26 -6.52
CA SER A 70 13.95 23.28 -6.66
C SER A 70 13.45 21.98 -7.32
N LEU A 71 12.85 21.04 -6.59
CA LEU A 71 11.51 21.20 -6.03
C LEU A 71 11.31 20.21 -4.87
N SER A 72 11.17 20.74 -3.67
CA SER A 72 10.22 20.19 -2.71
C SER A 72 8.81 20.44 -3.26
N SER A 73 8.41 19.69 -4.29
CA SER A 73 7.01 19.64 -4.71
C SER A 73 6.26 18.72 -3.76
N SER A 74 5.95 19.30 -2.60
CA SER A 74 4.76 19.00 -1.83
C SER A 74 3.55 18.86 -2.78
N SER A 75 3.19 17.64 -3.10
CA SER A 75 1.80 17.26 -3.02
C SER A 75 1.73 16.36 -1.81
N GLN A 76 0.92 16.72 -0.82
CA GLN A 76 0.41 15.76 0.15
C GLN A 76 -0.41 14.72 -0.63
N GLN A 77 0.24 13.86 -1.41
CA GLN A 77 -0.28 12.53 -1.62
C GLN A 77 -0.23 11.94 -0.23
N GLU A 78 -1.39 11.80 0.42
CA GLU A 78 -1.54 10.75 1.42
C GLU A 78 -0.91 9.52 0.78
N ALA A 79 0.29 9.17 1.23
CA ALA A 79 1.10 8.15 0.60
C ALA A 79 0.33 6.86 0.79
N MET A 80 -0.46 6.51 -0.23
CA MET A 80 -1.27 5.32 -0.18
C MET A 80 -0.31 4.16 -0.01
N LYS A 81 -0.66 3.27 0.92
CA LYS A 81 0.18 2.13 1.24
C LYS A 81 0.34 1.28 -0.01
N VAL A 82 1.52 1.33 -0.63
CA VAL A 82 1.87 0.48 -1.77
C VAL A 82 1.83 -0.98 -1.30
N ASN A 83 1.13 -1.82 -2.05
CA ASN A 83 0.98 -3.24 -1.75
C ASN A 83 1.82 -4.14 -2.65
N LEU A 84 2.29 -3.60 -3.79
CA LEU A 84 3.13 -4.28 -4.76
C LEU A 84 3.97 -3.25 -5.51
N ILE A 85 5.23 -3.57 -5.76
CA ILE A 85 6.08 -2.80 -6.68
C ILE A 85 6.34 -3.68 -7.91
N MET A 86 6.09 -3.15 -9.10
CA MET A 86 6.47 -3.77 -10.37
C MET A 86 7.49 -2.86 -11.04
N THR A 87 8.70 -3.36 -11.30
CA THR A 87 9.80 -2.54 -11.87
C THR A 87 10.37 -3.17 -13.12
N ASP A 88 10.64 -2.36 -14.13
CA ASP A 88 11.52 -2.76 -15.23
C ASP A 88 12.94 -3.01 -14.72
N PHE A 89 13.65 -3.95 -15.34
CA PHE A 89 15.03 -4.27 -15.01
C PHE A 89 16.01 -3.26 -15.64
N CYS A 90 15.81 -2.93 -16.91
CA CYS A 90 16.74 -2.17 -17.76
C CYS A 90 16.38 -0.68 -17.80
N MET A 91 16.50 0.01 -16.66
CA MET A 91 16.28 1.45 -16.60
C MET A 91 17.61 2.23 -16.62
N PRO A 92 17.66 3.44 -17.20
CA PRO A 92 18.84 4.30 -17.17
C PRO A 92 19.14 4.78 -15.74
N GLY A 93 20.43 4.92 -15.42
CA GLY A 93 20.92 5.38 -14.12
C GLY A 93 20.88 4.31 -13.02
N MET A 94 19.72 3.69 -12.79
CA MET A 94 19.52 2.68 -11.76
C MET A 94 18.76 1.49 -12.32
N THR A 95 19.29 0.27 -12.17
CA THR A 95 18.59 -0.94 -12.63
C THR A 95 17.41 -1.28 -11.72
N GLY A 96 16.46 -2.07 -12.21
CA GLY A 96 15.39 -2.62 -11.38
C GLY A 96 15.91 -3.48 -10.22
N TYR A 97 17.06 -4.12 -10.40
CA TYR A 97 17.73 -4.86 -9.33
C TYR A 97 18.27 -3.94 -8.24
N ASP A 98 18.86 -2.81 -8.61
CA ASP A 98 19.35 -1.80 -7.66
C ASP A 98 18.20 -1.20 -6.83
N LEU A 99 17.04 -0.97 -7.47
CA LEU A 99 15.82 -0.54 -6.79
C LEU A 99 15.30 -1.63 -5.84
N LEU A 100 15.21 -2.88 -6.30
CA LEU A 100 14.83 -4.03 -5.48
C LEU A 100 15.67 -4.11 -4.20
N LYS A 101 16.99 -4.01 -4.32
CA LYS A 101 17.90 -4.08 -3.18
C LYS A 101 17.64 -2.95 -2.18
N ARG A 102 17.44 -1.72 -2.65
CA ARG A 102 17.13 -0.56 -1.79
C ARG A 102 15.80 -0.73 -1.06
N VAL A 103 14.76 -1.18 -1.76
CA VAL A 103 13.44 -1.47 -1.19
C VAL A 103 13.54 -2.55 -0.11
N LYS A 104 14.27 -3.64 -0.37
CA LYS A 104 14.39 -4.77 0.57
C LYS A 104 15.31 -4.50 1.77
N GLN A 105 16.22 -3.53 1.66
CA GLN A 105 17.11 -3.14 2.77
C GLN A 105 16.39 -2.33 3.85
N LYS A 106 15.35 -1.56 3.50
CA LYS A 106 14.68 -0.64 4.43
C LYS A 106 13.48 -1.35 5.09
N SER A 107 13.41 -1.29 6.43
CA SER A 107 12.43 -2.06 7.22
C SER A 107 10.98 -1.78 6.84
N SER A 108 10.65 -0.53 6.49
CA SER A 108 9.28 -0.13 6.14
C SER A 108 8.74 -0.76 4.85
N TRP A 109 9.62 -1.21 3.95
CA TRP A 109 9.25 -1.72 2.63
C TRP A 109 9.71 -3.16 2.36
N LYS A 110 10.47 -3.75 3.28
CA LYS A 110 11.03 -5.11 3.14
C LYS A 110 9.97 -6.18 2.83
N ASP A 111 8.79 -6.04 3.42
CA ASP A 111 7.69 -7.00 3.27
C ASP A 111 6.82 -6.72 2.04
N VAL A 112 6.99 -5.58 1.36
CA VAL A 112 6.26 -5.31 0.12
C VAL A 112 6.82 -6.19 -1.00
N PRO A 113 6.00 -7.02 -1.67
CA PRO A 113 6.46 -7.84 -2.78
C PRO A 113 6.95 -6.94 -3.93
N VAL A 114 8.05 -7.36 -4.57
CA VAL A 114 8.63 -6.67 -5.72
C VAL A 114 8.69 -7.65 -6.87
N VAL A 115 8.07 -7.30 -7.99
CA VAL A 115 8.10 -8.09 -9.23
C VAL A 115 8.97 -7.35 -10.23
N VAL A 116 9.94 -8.07 -10.81
CA VAL A 116 10.85 -7.50 -11.80
C VAL A 116 10.37 -7.89 -13.19
N MET A 117 10.41 -6.95 -14.14
CA MET A 117 10.00 -7.14 -15.53
C MET A 117 11.19 -6.90 -16.44
N SER A 118 11.35 -7.67 -17.52
CA SER A 118 12.47 -7.51 -18.45
C SER A 118 12.09 -7.98 -19.85
N SER A 119 12.60 -7.30 -20.89
CA SER A 119 12.50 -7.78 -22.27
C SER A 119 13.50 -8.90 -22.57
N GLU A 120 14.53 -9.05 -21.75
CA GLU A 120 15.57 -10.08 -21.92
C GLU A 120 15.29 -11.31 -21.06
N ASN A 121 15.44 -12.49 -21.66
CA ASN A 121 15.34 -13.79 -21.00
C ASN A 121 16.72 -14.35 -20.65
N VAL A 122 17.33 -13.83 -19.59
CA VAL A 122 18.67 -14.23 -19.15
C VAL A 122 18.56 -14.98 -17.82
N PRO A 123 18.80 -16.31 -17.77
CA PRO A 123 18.60 -17.11 -16.57
C PRO A 123 19.40 -16.62 -15.35
N SER A 124 20.65 -16.19 -15.54
CA SER A 124 21.47 -15.65 -14.44
C SER A 124 20.86 -14.40 -13.82
N ARG A 125 20.25 -13.53 -14.64
CA ARG A 125 19.56 -12.32 -14.18
C ARG A 125 18.29 -12.65 -13.42
N ILE A 126 17.51 -13.60 -13.93
CA ILE A 126 16.29 -14.08 -13.28
C ILE A 126 16.65 -14.60 -11.88
N ASN A 127 17.62 -15.50 -11.78
CA ASN A 127 18.09 -16.06 -10.52
C ASN A 127 18.59 -14.97 -9.57
N MET A 128 19.41 -14.04 -10.06
CA MET A 128 19.93 -12.93 -9.27
C MET A 128 18.81 -12.08 -8.66
N CYS A 129 17.75 -11.79 -9.40
CA CYS A 129 16.61 -11.03 -8.90
C CYS A 129 15.83 -11.81 -7.82
N LEU A 130 15.53 -13.07 -8.07
CA LEU A 130 14.80 -13.94 -7.14
C LEU A 130 15.59 -14.13 -5.83
N GLU A 131 16.90 -14.42 -5.91
CA GLU A 131 17.79 -14.50 -4.76
C GLU A 131 17.92 -13.15 -4.02
N GLY A 132 17.81 -12.04 -4.76
CA GLY A 132 17.74 -10.68 -4.22
C GLY A 132 16.46 -10.35 -3.45
N GLY A 133 15.49 -11.27 -3.41
CA GLY A 133 14.20 -11.10 -2.74
C GLY A 133 13.09 -10.58 -3.65
N ALA A 134 13.26 -10.63 -4.97
CA ALA A 134 12.14 -10.46 -5.89
C ALA A 134 11.13 -11.59 -5.66
N GLU A 135 9.85 -11.24 -5.71
CA GLU A 135 8.75 -12.18 -5.56
C GLU A 135 8.52 -12.99 -6.85
N GLU A 136 8.73 -12.35 -7.99
CA GLU A 136 8.54 -12.95 -9.31
C GLU A 136 9.37 -12.18 -10.35
N PHE A 137 9.69 -12.85 -11.46
CA PHE A 137 10.30 -12.24 -12.63
C PHE A 137 9.43 -12.47 -13.87
N LEU A 138 9.02 -11.41 -14.54
CA LEU A 138 8.14 -11.46 -15.71
C LEU A 138 8.90 -11.04 -16.98
N LEU A 139 8.64 -11.73 -18.08
CA LEU A 139 9.09 -11.27 -19.40
C LEU A 139 8.10 -10.28 -20.01
N LYS A 140 8.62 -9.21 -20.56
CA LYS A 140 7.85 -8.25 -21.36
C LYS A 140 7.57 -8.81 -22.76
N PRO A 141 6.44 -8.43 -23.40
CA PRO A 141 5.39 -7.58 -22.85
C PRO A 141 4.57 -8.30 -21.77
N VAL A 142 4.26 -7.60 -20.68
CA VAL A 142 3.43 -8.16 -19.60
C VAL A 142 2.03 -8.44 -20.10
N GLN A 143 1.49 -9.60 -19.76
CA GLN A 143 0.16 -10.02 -20.19
C GLN A 143 -0.83 -10.01 -19.01
N LEU A 144 -2.12 -9.97 -19.34
CA LEU A 144 -3.19 -10.06 -18.34
C LEU A 144 -3.12 -11.37 -17.53
N SER A 145 -2.64 -12.46 -18.14
CA SER A 145 -2.39 -13.73 -17.47
C SER A 145 -1.36 -13.60 -16.34
N ASP A 146 -0.35 -12.75 -16.51
CA ASP A 146 0.69 -12.55 -15.49
C ASP A 146 0.13 -11.77 -14.30
N VAL A 147 -0.65 -10.72 -14.55
CA VAL A 147 -1.37 -10.00 -13.49
C VAL A 147 -2.33 -10.93 -12.72
N LYS A 148 -3.01 -11.84 -13.44
CA LYS A 148 -3.89 -12.85 -12.81
C LYS A 148 -3.13 -13.79 -11.88
N LYS A 149 -1.88 -14.18 -12.19
CA LYS A 149 -1.05 -15.00 -11.28
C LYS A 149 -0.77 -14.28 -9.96
N LEU A 150 -0.76 -12.95 -9.97
CA LEU A 150 -0.56 -12.12 -8.77
C LEU A 150 -1.84 -11.96 -7.92
N GLN A 151 -3.03 -12.32 -8.44
CA GLN A 151 -4.32 -12.14 -7.76
C GLN A 151 -4.44 -12.74 -6.35
N PRO A 152 -3.87 -13.92 -6.03
CA PRO A 152 -3.93 -14.44 -4.66
C PRO A 152 -3.34 -13.46 -3.63
N ARG A 153 -2.35 -12.67 -4.04
CA ARG A 153 -1.74 -11.62 -3.20
C ARG A 153 -2.60 -10.37 -3.14
N LEU A 154 -3.20 -9.99 -4.28
CA LEU A 154 -4.19 -8.90 -4.34
C LEU A 154 -5.32 -9.13 -3.32
N LEU A 155 -5.84 -10.36 -3.28
CA LEU A 155 -6.97 -10.74 -2.42
C LEU A 155 -6.60 -10.84 -0.92
N LYS A 156 -5.38 -11.31 -0.60
CA LYS A 156 -4.91 -11.40 0.80
C LYS A 156 -4.82 -10.02 1.48
N SER A 157 -4.40 -9.01 0.73
CA SER A 157 -4.35 -7.61 1.22
C SER A 157 -5.76 -7.03 1.45
N LEU A 158 -6.69 -7.26 0.52
CA LEU A 158 -8.09 -6.80 0.64
C LEU A 158 -8.84 -7.48 1.82
N ASN A 159 -8.63 -8.78 2.03
CA ASN A 159 -9.26 -9.50 3.13
C ASN A 159 -8.68 -9.15 4.52
N TYR A 160 -7.39 -8.82 4.60
CA TYR A 160 -6.77 -8.35 5.85
C TYR A 160 -7.39 -7.03 6.31
N ASN A 161 -7.66 -6.10 5.38
CA ASN A 161 -8.33 -4.83 5.67
C ASN A 161 -9.77 -5.04 6.19
N ASN A 162 -10.53 -5.97 5.61
CA ASN A 162 -11.88 -6.30 6.08
C ASN A 162 -11.92 -6.88 7.50
N ASN A 163 -10.95 -7.75 7.86
CA ASN A 163 -10.92 -8.34 9.20
C ASN A 163 -10.51 -7.34 10.30
N ASN A 164 -9.61 -6.39 10.01
CA ASN A 164 -9.24 -5.34 10.97
C ASN A 164 -10.40 -4.36 11.22
N ASN A 165 -11.20 -4.04 10.20
CA ASN A 165 -12.40 -3.20 10.37
C ASN A 165 -13.46 -3.89 11.24
N ASN A 166 -13.58 -5.22 11.17
CA ASN A 166 -14.50 -6.01 12.00
C ASN A 166 -14.01 -6.16 13.46
N ALA A 167 -12.70 -6.26 13.69
CA ALA A 167 -12.12 -6.34 15.03
C ALA A 167 -12.24 -5.02 15.82
N SER A 168 -12.10 -3.88 15.14
CA SER A 168 -12.27 -2.55 15.74
C SER A 168 -13.74 -2.23 16.08
N LYS A 169 -14.71 -2.71 15.29
CA LYS A 169 -16.15 -2.58 15.60
C LYS A 169 -16.58 -3.41 16.83
N ARG A 170 -15.96 -4.57 17.09
CA ARG A 170 -16.27 -5.39 18.28
C ARG A 170 -15.74 -4.80 19.60
N LYS A 171 -14.66 -4.02 19.58
CA LYS A 171 -14.13 -3.35 20.79
C LYS A 171 -14.89 -2.07 21.17
N ALA A 172 -15.54 -1.41 20.23
CA ALA A 172 -16.38 -0.23 20.51
C ALA A 172 -17.75 -0.58 21.12
N ALA A 173 -18.28 -1.78 20.83
CA ALA A 173 -19.58 -2.24 21.34
C ALA A 173 -19.53 -2.84 22.77
N ALA A 174 -18.36 -2.95 23.40
CA ALA A 174 -18.18 -3.58 24.72
C ALA A 174 -17.97 -2.59 25.88
N ARG A 175 -18.21 -1.28 25.68
CA ARG A 175 -18.30 -0.32 26.79
C ARG A 175 -19.75 -0.28 27.31
N GLU A 176 -20.02 -1.19 28.24
CA GLU A 176 -21.22 -1.20 29.09
C GLU A 176 -21.47 0.19 29.72
N PRO A 177 -22.71 0.72 29.71
CA PRO A 177 -23.05 1.89 30.52
C PRO A 177 -23.12 1.47 31.99
N SER A 178 -22.20 1.98 32.80
CA SER A 178 -22.18 1.79 34.26
C SER A 178 -23.49 2.25 34.92
N GLU A 179 -24.16 1.28 35.55
CA GLU A 179 -25.12 1.34 36.65
C GLU A 179 -25.72 2.72 37.03
N ARG A 180 -27.03 2.89 36.77
CA ARG A 180 -27.90 3.73 37.61
C ARG A 180 -28.66 2.82 38.57
N ARG A 181 -28.30 2.86 39.86
CA ARG A 181 -28.95 2.10 40.94
C ARG A 181 -30.42 2.56 41.15
N PRO A 182 -31.37 1.66 41.43
CA PRO A 182 -32.73 2.03 41.82
C PRO A 182 -32.77 2.45 43.30
N ILE A 183 -33.52 3.51 43.60
CA ILE A 183 -33.78 3.98 44.96
C ILE A 183 -34.93 3.13 45.51
N LEU A 184 -34.65 2.23 46.47
CA LEU A 184 -35.67 1.53 47.24
C LEU A 184 -36.45 2.54 48.11
N LYS A 185 -37.76 2.66 47.88
CA LYS A 185 -38.69 3.15 48.90
C LYS A 185 -39.11 1.95 49.75
N SER A 186 -38.77 1.98 51.04
CA SER A 186 -39.37 1.12 52.06
C SER A 186 -39.74 1.97 53.26
N LEU A 187 -41.04 2.00 53.54
CA LEU A 187 -41.70 2.57 54.72
C LEU A 187 -41.65 1.56 55.87
N HIS A 188 -41.25 2.00 57.07
CA HIS A 188 -41.82 1.70 58.42
C HIS A 188 -40.84 2.28 59.48
N CYS A 189 -41.18 2.72 60.69
CA CYS A 189 -42.36 2.57 61.55
C CYS A 189 -42.30 3.58 62.73
N SER A 190 -43.43 3.75 63.42
CA SER A 190 -43.58 4.01 64.87
C SER A 190 -43.81 5.43 65.40
N VAL A 191 -45.07 5.62 65.77
CA VAL A 191 -45.61 6.29 66.97
C VAL A 191 -44.68 6.22 68.20
N ASN A 192 -44.50 7.36 68.89
CA ASN A 192 -44.57 7.50 70.36
C ASN A 192 -44.32 8.95 70.83
N MET A 193 -45.41 9.64 71.21
CA MET A 193 -45.67 10.40 72.46
C MET A 193 -46.77 11.44 72.22
#